data_AF-B0MYV0-F1
#
_entry.id   AF-B0MYV0-F1
#
_cell.length_a   1.000
_cell.length_b   1.000
_cell.length_c   1.000
_cell.angle_alpha   90.00
_cell.angle_beta   90.00
_cell.angle_gamma   90.00
#
_symmetry.space_group_name_H-M   'P 1'
#
loop_
_entity.id
_entity.type
_entity.pdbx_description
1 polymer ?
#
loop_
_entity_poly.entity_id
_entity_poly.type
_entity_poly.pdbx_seq_one_letter_code
_entity_poly.pdbx_strand_id
1 'polypeptide(L)'
;MLNDVVLNFNVGTVGGDSVLKNFVKKAQADSVARQYSNPTMKEEMMFTLISDYIDAGQVDNAQHLYDNMLKYAEQEYGKVCQMTAMTYKEKAHLYERVGDLENAIQMMQKSAEVFKKLPKNDINYYTDAEEFIRRWEEQKQIR
;
A
#
# COMPACT_ATOMS: atom_id res chain seq x y z
N MET A 1 -8.09 2.93 30.83
CA MET A 1 -7.30 1.87 30.18
C MET A 1 -7.52 1.75 28.67
N LEU A 2 -8.62 2.24 28.07
CA LEU A 2 -8.76 2.34 26.60
C LEU A 2 -8.09 3.59 25.98
N ASN A 3 -7.83 4.62 26.81
CA ASN A 3 -7.26 5.88 26.35
C ASN A 3 -5.76 5.77 26.01
N ASP A 4 -5.01 4.87 26.63
CA ASP A 4 -3.55 4.80 26.42
C ASP A 4 -3.17 4.16 25.09
N VAL A 5 -3.93 3.20 24.58
CA VAL A 5 -3.61 2.53 23.30
C VAL A 5 -3.92 3.46 22.11
N VAL A 6 -4.99 4.25 22.21
CA VAL A 6 -5.38 5.23 21.17
C VAL A 6 -4.50 6.48 21.22
N LEU A 7 -4.04 6.90 22.40
CA LEU A 7 -3.09 8.01 22.54
C LEU A 7 -1.67 7.61 22.11
N ASN A 8 -1.25 6.36 22.33
CA ASN A 8 0.09 5.89 21.96
C ASN A 8 0.23 5.50 20.47
N PHE A 9 -0.88 5.32 19.74
CA PHE A 9 -0.84 5.05 18.30
C PHE A 9 -0.49 6.28 17.44
N ASN A 10 -0.59 7.49 18.02
CA ASN A 10 -0.43 8.78 17.32
C ASN A 10 0.83 9.55 17.72
N VAL A 11 1.74 8.98 18.51
CA VAL A 11 3.00 9.65 18.86
C VAL A 11 3.95 9.56 17.66
N GLY A 12 3.93 10.60 16.80
CA GLY A 12 4.95 10.83 15.78
C GLY A 12 4.46 10.93 14.32
N THR A 13 3.17 10.72 14.05
CA THR A 13 2.62 10.83 12.69
C THR A 13 2.00 12.20 12.44
N VAL A 14 2.85 13.18 12.14
CA VAL A 14 2.39 14.48 11.61
C VAL A 14 2.19 14.33 10.10
N GLY A 15 0.94 14.41 9.64
CA GLY A 15 0.57 14.46 8.22
C GLY A 15 -0.12 13.20 7.67
N GLY A 16 -1.38 12.98 8.07
CA GLY A 16 -2.24 11.89 7.57
C GLY A 16 -3.50 11.65 8.42
N ASP A 17 -3.76 12.54 9.38
CA ASP A 17 -4.59 12.30 10.55
C ASP A 17 -6.11 12.43 10.30
N SER A 18 -6.57 12.51 9.06
CA SER A 18 -8.01 12.69 8.76
C SER A 18 -8.71 11.38 8.43
N VAL A 19 -8.06 10.45 7.73
CA VAL A 19 -8.79 9.31 7.15
C VAL A 19 -8.83 8.13 8.10
N LEU A 20 -7.67 7.65 8.53
CA LEU A 20 -7.59 6.52 9.46
C LEU A 20 -8.28 6.88 10.79
N LYS A 21 -8.19 8.15 11.20
CA LYS A 21 -8.89 8.69 12.37
C LYS A 21 -10.40 8.77 12.17
N ASN A 22 -10.91 9.27 11.05
CA ASN A 22 -12.35 9.29 10.79
C ASN A 22 -12.92 7.88 10.57
N PHE A 23 -12.14 6.99 9.96
CA PHE A 23 -12.48 5.59 9.78
C PHE A 23 -12.50 4.84 11.12
N VAL A 24 -11.46 4.97 11.95
CA VAL A 24 -11.42 4.42 13.31
C VAL A 24 -12.55 5.00 14.16
N LYS A 25 -12.85 6.29 14.04
CA LYS A 25 -13.96 6.94 14.76
C LYS A 25 -15.34 6.48 14.27
N LYS A 26 -15.51 6.24 12.97
CA LYS A 26 -16.71 5.66 12.36
C LYS A 26 -16.86 4.16 12.72
N ALA A 27 -15.75 3.44 12.82
CA ALA A 27 -15.70 2.03 13.22
C ALA A 27 -15.83 1.83 14.74
N GLN A 28 -15.43 2.82 15.56
CA GLN A 28 -15.59 2.82 17.03
C GLN A 28 -17.05 3.04 17.47
N ALA A 29 -17.90 3.60 16.60
CA ALA A 29 -19.31 3.82 16.90
C ALA A 29 -20.16 2.53 16.86
N ASP A 30 -19.67 1.47 16.22
CA ASP A 30 -20.37 0.20 16.09
C ASP A 30 -19.54 -0.98 16.62
N SER A 31 -20.22 -2.03 17.10
CA SER A 31 -19.67 -3.31 17.62
C SER A 31 -18.72 -4.08 16.67
N VAL A 32 -18.39 -3.48 15.52
CA VAL A 32 -17.61 -4.00 14.41
C VAL A 32 -16.09 -3.80 14.64
N ALA A 33 -15.65 -2.94 15.56
CA ALA A 33 -14.22 -2.75 15.85
C ALA A 33 -13.46 -4.01 16.32
N ARG A 34 -14.14 -5.00 16.91
CA ARG A 34 -13.51 -6.26 17.36
C ARG A 34 -13.13 -7.21 16.23
N GLN A 35 -13.78 -7.13 15.07
CA GLN A 35 -13.41 -7.96 13.92
C GLN A 35 -12.13 -7.42 13.24
N TYR A 36 -11.84 -6.13 13.36
CA TYR A 36 -10.74 -5.43 12.69
C TYR A 36 -9.39 -5.42 13.42
N SER A 37 -9.25 -6.20 14.51
CA SER A 37 -7.98 -6.35 15.22
C SER A 37 -7.04 -7.40 14.59
N ASN A 38 -7.52 -8.19 13.62
CA ASN A 38 -6.68 -9.14 12.90
C ASN A 38 -5.95 -8.42 11.75
N PRO A 39 -4.60 -8.50 11.67
CA PRO A 39 -3.80 -7.89 10.61
C PRO A 39 -4.34 -8.06 9.18
N THR A 40 -4.83 -9.25 8.81
CA THR A 40 -5.35 -9.51 7.45
C THR A 40 -6.49 -8.57 7.09
N MET A 41 -7.47 -8.38 7.99
CA MET A 41 -8.61 -7.53 7.68
C MET A 41 -8.25 -6.05 7.68
N LYS A 42 -7.26 -5.65 8.49
CA LYS A 42 -6.69 -4.30 8.44
C LYS A 42 -6.07 -4.01 7.07
N GLU A 43 -5.34 -4.97 6.51
CA GLU A 43 -4.65 -4.85 5.21
C GLU A 43 -5.64 -4.76 4.05
N GLU A 44 -6.63 -5.64 3.99
CA GLU A 44 -7.71 -5.61 3.00
C GLU A 44 -8.47 -4.27 3.01
N MET A 45 -8.74 -3.73 4.20
CA MET A 45 -9.42 -2.45 4.34
C MET A 45 -8.58 -1.27 3.87
N MET A 46 -7.26 -1.29 4.08
CA MET A 46 -6.38 -0.24 3.55
C MET A 46 -6.41 -0.24 2.02
N PHE A 47 -6.36 -1.42 1.38
CA PHE A 47 -6.51 -1.51 -0.07
C PHE A 47 -7.90 -1.06 -0.56
N THR A 48 -8.98 -1.41 0.15
CA THR A 48 -10.34 -0.97 -0.20
C THR A 48 -10.46 0.56 -0.17
N LEU A 49 -9.96 1.19 0.90
CA LEU A 49 -9.98 2.64 1.05
C LEU A 49 -9.12 3.36 0.01
N ILE A 50 -7.99 2.75 -0.37
CA ILE A 50 -7.17 3.24 -1.48
C ILE A 50 -7.98 3.25 -2.78
N SER A 51 -8.69 2.17 -3.10
CA SER A 51 -9.58 2.09 -4.27
C SER A 51 -10.66 3.15 -4.24
N ASP A 52 -11.29 3.40 -3.08
CA ASP A 52 -12.29 4.46 -2.92
C ASP A 52 -11.70 5.85 -3.21
N TYR A 53 -10.47 6.13 -2.74
CA TYR A 53 -9.80 7.40 -3.04
C TYR A 53 -9.47 7.56 -4.51
N ILE A 54 -9.00 6.47 -5.10
CA ILE A 54 -8.70 6.34 -6.51
C ILE A 54 -9.94 6.64 -7.34
N ASP A 55 -11.11 6.09 -7.00
CA ASP A 55 -12.38 6.34 -7.70
C ASP A 55 -12.90 7.76 -7.49
N ALA A 56 -12.66 8.34 -6.32
CA ALA A 56 -12.97 9.74 -6.03
C ALA A 56 -11.97 10.75 -6.63
N GLY A 57 -10.94 10.30 -7.36
CA GLY A 57 -9.89 11.14 -7.94
C GLY A 57 -8.91 11.74 -6.93
N GLN A 58 -8.94 11.28 -5.67
CA GLN A 58 -8.10 11.76 -4.57
C GLN A 58 -6.76 11.01 -4.55
N VAL A 59 -5.97 11.20 -5.61
CA VAL A 59 -4.70 10.49 -5.85
C VAL A 59 -3.71 10.67 -4.70
N ASP A 60 -3.57 11.89 -4.17
CA ASP A 60 -2.62 12.17 -3.08
C ASP A 60 -2.95 11.39 -1.80
N ASN A 61 -4.24 11.24 -1.48
CA ASN A 61 -4.68 10.44 -0.33
C ASN A 61 -4.38 8.95 -0.54
N ALA A 62 -4.57 8.44 -1.75
CA ALA A 62 -4.21 7.07 -2.09
C ALA A 62 -2.70 6.84 -1.96
N GLN A 63 -1.86 7.77 -2.45
CA GLN A 63 -0.42 7.69 -2.29
C GLN A 63 0.01 7.68 -0.81
N HIS A 64 -0.56 8.56 0.02
CA HIS A 64 -0.28 8.58 1.45
C HIS A 64 -0.66 7.27 2.15
N LEU A 65 -1.76 6.63 1.75
CA LEU A 65 -2.12 5.33 2.30
C LEU A 65 -1.13 4.23 1.88
N TYR A 66 -0.68 4.19 0.63
CA TYR A 66 0.37 3.27 0.22
C TYR A 66 1.67 3.48 1.03
N ASP A 67 2.06 4.72 1.33
CA ASP A 67 3.22 5.01 2.16
C ASP A 67 3.05 4.50 3.60
N ASN A 68 1.85 4.62 4.15
CA ASN A 68 1.53 4.07 5.46
C ASN A 68 1.53 2.54 5.46
N MET A 69 1.03 1.90 4.39
CA MET A 69 1.09 0.44 4.22
C MET A 69 2.53 -0.07 4.15
N LEU A 70 3.42 0.65 3.45
CA LEU A 70 4.85 0.31 3.41
C LEU A 70 5.50 0.40 4.79
N LYS A 71 5.24 1.47 5.55
CA LYS A 71 5.75 1.63 6.93
C LYS A 71 5.23 0.52 7.84
N TYR A 72 3.93 0.22 7.76
CA TYR A 72 3.31 -0.86 8.52
C TYR A 72 3.92 -2.23 8.17
N ALA A 73 4.06 -2.53 6.89
CA ALA A 73 4.62 -3.80 6.44
C ALA A 73 6.07 -3.99 6.91
N GLU A 74 6.88 -2.92 6.87
CA GLU A 74 8.25 -2.94 7.40
C GLU A 74 8.27 -3.19 8.91
N GLN A 75 7.37 -2.57 9.67
CA GLN A 75 7.32 -2.71 11.14
C GLN A 75 6.86 -4.09 11.59
N GLU A 76 5.82 -4.65 10.94
CA GLU A 76 5.22 -5.93 11.37
C GLU A 76 5.90 -7.15 10.76
N TYR A 77 6.37 -7.05 9.51
CA TYR A 77 6.83 -8.20 8.72
C TYR A 77 8.24 -8.04 8.17
N GLY A 78 8.84 -6.85 8.33
CA GLY A 78 10.14 -6.52 7.77
C GLY A 78 10.09 -6.08 6.30
N LYS A 79 11.23 -5.57 5.82
CA LYS A 79 11.39 -5.01 4.46
C LYS A 79 11.22 -6.04 3.33
N VAL A 80 11.41 -7.33 3.62
CA VAL A 80 11.31 -8.41 2.63
C VAL A 80 10.16 -9.32 3.01
N CYS A 81 8.95 -8.91 2.63
CA CYS A 81 7.73 -9.67 2.86
C CYS A 81 6.76 -9.49 1.69
N GLN A 82 5.77 -10.38 1.59
CA GLN A 82 4.77 -10.36 0.52
C GLN A 82 4.00 -9.03 0.46
N MET A 83 3.61 -8.48 1.61
CA MET A 83 2.87 -7.22 1.61
C MET A 83 3.71 -6.03 1.15
N THR A 84 4.99 -5.96 1.49
CA THR A 84 5.87 -4.90 0.99
C THR A 84 5.96 -4.95 -0.53
N ALA A 85 6.14 -6.15 -1.11
CA ALA A 85 6.20 -6.32 -2.56
C ALA A 85 4.87 -5.92 -3.24
N MET A 86 3.74 -6.41 -2.73
CA MET A 86 2.41 -6.06 -3.23
C MET A 86 2.11 -4.57 -3.12
N THR A 87 2.45 -3.92 -2.00
CA THR A 87 2.22 -2.49 -1.80
C THR A 87 3.00 -1.66 -2.83
N TYR A 88 4.25 -2.02 -3.13
CA TYR A 88 5.01 -1.39 -4.21
C TYR A 88 4.37 -1.62 -5.59
N LYS A 89 3.91 -2.86 -5.88
CA LYS A 89 3.24 -3.21 -7.15
C LYS A 89 1.98 -2.38 -7.36
N GLU A 90 1.12 -2.30 -6.35
CA GLU A 90 -0.14 -1.55 -6.45
C GLU A 90 0.10 -0.03 -6.52
N LYS A 91 1.10 0.48 -5.80
CA LYS A 91 1.53 1.88 -5.93
C LYS A 91 2.08 2.18 -7.34
N ALA A 92 2.76 1.24 -7.98
CA ALA A 92 3.20 1.38 -9.38
C ALA A 92 2.02 1.53 -10.34
N HIS A 93 0.98 0.71 -10.19
CA HIS A 93 -0.24 0.81 -11.00
C HIS A 93 -1.01 2.12 -10.77
N LEU A 94 -1.02 2.65 -9.53
CA LEU A 94 -1.57 3.98 -9.28
C LEU A 94 -0.83 5.05 -10.12
N TYR A 95 0.50 5.05 -10.10
CA TYR A 95 1.30 5.99 -10.87
C TYR A 95 1.10 5.85 -12.39
N GLU A 96 1.04 4.61 -12.89
CA GLU A 96 0.71 4.33 -14.30
C GLU A 96 -0.63 4.95 -14.68
N ARG A 97 -1.66 4.77 -13.83
CA ARG A 97 -3.02 5.27 -14.09
C ARG A 97 -3.09 6.79 -14.18
N VAL A 98 -2.24 7.51 -13.45
CA VAL A 98 -2.17 8.98 -13.47
C VAL A 98 -1.14 9.52 -14.47
N GLY A 99 -0.50 8.64 -15.26
CA GLY A 99 0.46 9.01 -16.29
C GLY A 99 1.88 9.31 -15.79
N ASP A 100 2.15 9.05 -14.51
CA ASP A 100 3.47 9.22 -13.90
C ASP A 100 4.32 7.95 -14.09
N LEU A 101 4.75 7.75 -15.34
CA LEU A 101 5.41 6.52 -15.75
C LEU A 101 6.77 6.32 -15.09
N GLU A 102 7.47 7.40 -14.77
CA GLU A 102 8.78 7.32 -14.12
C GLU A 102 8.65 6.74 -12.71
N ASN A 103 7.73 7.29 -11.91
CA ASN A 103 7.47 6.76 -10.57
C ASN A 103 6.82 5.37 -10.60
N ALA A 104 6.00 5.07 -11.62
CA ALA A 104 5.45 3.73 -11.81
C ALA A 104 6.56 2.68 -11.96
N ILE A 105 7.54 2.93 -12.84
CA ILE A 105 8.67 2.02 -13.06
C ILE A 105 9.52 1.89 -11.78
N GLN A 106 9.82 3.00 -11.11
CA GLN A 106 10.60 2.96 -9.86
C GLN A 106 9.92 2.11 -8.78
N MET A 107 8.60 2.21 -8.62
CA MET A 107 7.87 1.37 -7.65
C MET A 107 7.83 -0.09 -8.09
N MET A 108 7.66 -0.37 -9.39
CA MET A 108 7.65 -1.75 -9.90
C MET A 108 9.03 -2.43 -9.75
N GLN A 109 10.13 -1.69 -9.94
CA GLN A 109 11.48 -2.18 -9.67
C GLN A 109 11.66 -2.57 -8.20
N LYS A 110 11.20 -1.73 -7.26
CA LYS A 110 11.22 -2.07 -5.83
C LYS A 110 10.38 -3.31 -5.52
N SER A 111 9.22 -3.45 -6.14
CA SER A 111 8.38 -4.64 -6.05
C SER A 111 9.13 -5.90 -6.52
N ALA A 112 9.71 -5.85 -7.73
CA ALA A 112 10.50 -6.94 -8.30
C ALA A 112 11.70 -7.33 -7.41
N GLU A 113 12.42 -6.36 -6.85
CA GLU A 113 13.54 -6.60 -5.94
C GLU A 113 13.13 -7.37 -4.67
N VAL A 114 11.94 -7.08 -4.13
CA VAL A 114 11.41 -7.80 -2.97
C VAL A 114 10.94 -9.19 -3.39
N PHE A 115 10.13 -9.32 -4.45
CA PHE A 115 9.65 -10.61 -4.93
C PHE A 115 10.78 -11.58 -5.31
N LYS A 116 11.89 -11.07 -5.86
CA LYS A 116 13.09 -11.86 -6.18
C LYS A 116 13.70 -12.55 -4.95
N LYS A 117 13.53 -11.97 -3.76
CA LYS A 117 14.05 -12.49 -2.48
C LYS A 117 13.05 -13.41 -1.76
N LEU A 118 11.80 -13.47 -2.24
CA LEU A 118 10.75 -14.31 -1.67
C LEU A 118 10.70 -15.68 -2.36
N PRO A 119 10.13 -16.71 -1.71
CA PRO A 119 9.89 -18.00 -2.36
C PRO A 119 9.07 -17.84 -3.64
N LYS A 120 9.42 -18.59 -4.68
CA LYS A 120 8.64 -18.65 -5.93
C LYS A 120 7.42 -19.53 -5.72
N ASN A 121 6.26 -18.91 -5.62
CA ASN A 121 4.95 -19.54 -5.44
C ASN A 121 3.88 -18.70 -6.16
N ASP A 122 2.61 -19.13 -6.07
CA ASP A 122 1.51 -18.52 -6.82
C ASP A 122 1.21 -17.06 -6.43
N ILE A 123 1.73 -16.59 -5.30
CA ILE A 123 1.58 -15.21 -4.83
C ILE A 123 2.84 -14.37 -5.05
N ASN A 124 3.83 -14.90 -5.78
CA ASN A 124 5.05 -14.18 -6.15
C ASN A 124 4.89 -13.62 -7.57
N TYR A 125 4.70 -12.30 -7.67
CA TYR A 125 4.47 -11.60 -8.93
C TYR A 125 5.76 -11.03 -9.55
N TYR A 126 6.92 -11.71 -9.34
CA TYR A 126 8.19 -11.26 -9.90
C TYR A 126 8.13 -11.15 -11.43
N THR A 127 7.60 -12.17 -12.11
CA THR A 127 7.53 -12.18 -13.58
C THR A 127 6.64 -11.06 -14.10
N ASP A 128 5.48 -10.81 -13.47
CA ASP A 128 4.58 -9.71 -13.85
C ASP A 128 5.25 -8.34 -13.66
N ALA A 129 6.02 -8.17 -12.59
CA ALA A 129 6.77 -6.95 -12.35
C ALA A 129 7.85 -6.70 -13.42
N GLU A 130 8.58 -7.75 -13.83
CA GLU A 130 9.57 -7.65 -14.91
C GLU A 130 8.90 -7.38 -16.27
N GLU A 131 7.76 -8.02 -16.55
CA GLU A 131 6.99 -7.77 -17.78
C GLU A 131 6.46 -6.34 -17.85
N PHE A 132 5.99 -5.79 -16.72
CA PHE A 132 5.61 -4.39 -16.62
C PHE A 132 6.78 -3.48 -16.98
N ILE A 133 7.97 -3.71 -16.41
CA ILE A 133 9.16 -2.89 -16.66
C ILE A 133 9.59 -3.00 -18.13
N ARG A 134 9.64 -4.22 -18.68
CA ARG A 134 9.99 -4.48 -20.09
C ARG A 134 9.08 -3.75 -21.07
N ARG A 135 7.76 -3.77 -20.84
CA ARG A 135 6.78 -3.05 -21.68
C ARG A 135 7.10 -1.57 -21.80
N TRP A 136 7.59 -0.95 -20.73
CA TRP A 136 7.98 0.47 -20.74
C TRP A 136 9.31 0.73 -21.44
N GLU A 137 10.29 -0.15 -21.27
CA GLU A 137 11.57 -0.04 -21.97
C GLU A 137 11.38 -0.11 -23.49
N GLU A 138 10.52 -1.01 -23.97
CA GLU A 138 10.18 -1.15 -25.39
C GLU A 138 9.50 0.11 -25.94
N GLN A 139 8.56 0.70 -25.19
CA GLN A 139 7.90 1.94 -25.60
C GLN A 139 8.87 3.13 -25.69
N LYS A 140 9.92 3.16 -24.86
CA LYS A 140 10.96 4.20 -24.94
C LYS A 140 11.81 4.09 -26.20
N GLN A 141 12.07 2.88 -26.71
CA GLN A 141 12.88 2.67 -27.91
C GLN A 141 12.16 3.04 -29.22
N ILE A 142 10.84 3.22 -29.17
CA ILE A 142 9.99 3.51 -30.35
C ILE A 142 9.73 5.03 -30.50
N ARG A 143 10.10 5.85 -29.50
CA ARG A 143 9.96 7.32 -29.52
C ARG A 143 11.26 7.99 -29.95
#